data_AF-A0A7X8UWE4-F1
#
_entry.id   AF-A0A7X8UWE4-F1
#
_cell.length_a   1.000
_cell.length_b   1.000
_cell.length_c   1.000
_cell.angle_alpha   90.00
_cell.angle_beta   90.00
_cell.angle_gamma   90.00
#
_symmetry.space_group_name_H-M   'P 1'
#
loop_
_entity.id
_entity.type
_entity.pdbx_description
1 polymer ?
#
loop_
_entity_poly.entity_id
_entity_poly.type
_entity_poly.pdbx_seq_one_letter_code
_entity_poly.pdbx_strand_id
1 'polypeptide(L)'
;MLRFAVDENGASGREISLAGSYVIGSDGVPLRADIDFNGSLLTCQKKAEGPAGLAILWPVAGCGNLMLETSRLVERDKVYNLPLELARGRLMRMSQKREDWGLFDFDGFQP
;
A
#
# COMPACT_ATOMS: atom_id res chain seq x y z
N MET A 1 -1.53 14.07 7.00
CA MET A 1 -1.98 12.69 7.33
C MET A 1 -2.49 11.96 6.09
N LEU A 2 -2.08 10.71 5.89
CA LEU A 2 -2.68 9.83 4.88
C LEU A 2 -3.95 9.16 5.44
N ARG A 3 -4.97 9.02 4.61
CA ARG A 3 -6.28 8.45 4.98
C ARG A 3 -6.76 7.50 3.90
N PHE A 4 -7.19 6.32 4.32
CA PHE A 4 -7.61 5.26 3.41
C PHE A 4 -8.96 4.66 3.83
N ALA A 5 -9.88 4.60 2.88
CA ALA A 5 -11.08 3.79 2.99
C ALA A 5 -10.72 2.34 2.67
N VAL A 6 -11.11 1.43 3.56
CA VAL A 6 -10.85 -0.01 3.44
C VAL A 6 -11.84 -0.69 2.48
N ASP A 7 -13.08 -0.20 2.45
CA ASP A 7 -14.15 -0.72 1.62
C ASP A 7 -14.75 0.39 0.74
N GLU A 8 -15.09 0.04 -0.50
CA GLU A 8 -15.64 0.97 -1.48
C GLU A 8 -17.16 1.17 -1.29
N ASN A 9 -17.83 0.19 -0.68
CA ASN A 9 -19.30 0.07 -0.68
C ASN A 9 -19.94 -0.08 0.72
N GLY A 10 -19.21 0.19 1.81
CA GLY A 10 -19.80 0.15 3.17
C GLY A 10 -20.21 -1.24 3.66
N ALA A 11 -19.76 -2.32 2.98
CA ALA A 11 -19.91 -3.69 3.48
C ALA A 11 -19.06 -3.82 4.75
N SER A 12 -19.74 -3.73 5.88
CA SER A 12 -19.12 -3.66 7.20
C SER A 12 -18.33 -4.93 7.54
N GLY A 13 -17.16 -4.77 8.15
CA GLY A 13 -16.60 -5.79 9.04
C GLY A 13 -15.33 -6.49 8.57
N ARG A 14 -14.56 -5.95 7.61
CA ARG A 14 -13.23 -6.50 7.36
C ARG A 14 -12.30 -6.15 8.52
N GLU A 15 -12.14 -7.11 9.44
CA GLU A 15 -11.15 -7.00 10.51
C GLU A 15 -9.75 -7.05 9.87
N ILE A 16 -9.09 -5.90 9.84
CA ILE A 16 -7.74 -5.78 9.33
C ILE A 16 -6.80 -5.70 10.52
N SER A 17 -5.81 -6.59 10.53
CA SER A 17 -4.73 -6.51 11.50
C SER A 17 -3.76 -5.40 11.08
N LEU A 18 -3.48 -4.48 12.01
CA LEU A 18 -2.38 -3.51 11.87
C LEU A 18 -1.02 -4.11 12.28
N ALA A 19 -0.97 -5.39 12.67
CA ALA A 19 0.26 -6.04 13.09
C ALA A 19 1.28 -6.06 11.95
N GLY A 20 2.45 -5.48 12.20
CA GLY A 20 3.52 -5.38 11.20
C GLY A 20 3.28 -4.32 10.13
N SER A 21 2.23 -3.50 10.23
CA SER A 21 2.04 -2.35 9.35
C SER A 21 3.04 -1.23 9.66
N TYR A 22 3.55 -0.57 8.63
CA TYR A 22 4.46 0.56 8.76
C TYR A 22 4.33 1.52 7.59
N VAL A 23 4.67 2.78 7.83
CA VAL A 23 4.76 3.78 6.76
C VAL A 23 6.16 3.71 6.15
N ILE A 24 6.25 3.90 4.84
CA ILE A 24 7.50 3.81 4.10
C ILE A 24 7.75 5.13 3.35
N GLY A 25 8.97 5.65 3.46
CA GLY A 25 9.48 6.85 2.80
C GLY A 25 10.24 6.55 1.52
N SER A 26 11.07 7.47 1.06
CA SER A 26 11.93 7.26 -0.12
C SER A 26 12.74 5.97 0.00
N ASP A 27 12.98 5.33 -1.14
CA ASP A 27 13.87 4.16 -1.27
C ASP A 27 13.53 2.96 -0.37
N GLY A 28 12.26 2.86 0.06
CA GLY A 28 11.80 1.74 0.87
C GLY A 28 12.11 1.87 2.37
N VAL A 29 12.58 3.03 2.83
CA VAL A 29 12.96 3.23 4.24
C VAL A 29 11.73 3.34 5.14
N PRO A 30 11.59 2.52 6.20
CA PRO A 30 10.50 2.65 7.17
C PRO A 30 10.55 4.00 7.90
N LEU A 31 9.38 4.62 8.06
CA LEU A 31 9.19 5.89 8.76
C LEU A 31 8.45 5.67 10.07
N ARG A 32 8.80 6.49 11.09
CA ARG A 32 7.99 6.59 12.31
C ARG A 32 6.66 7.26 11.99
N ALA A 33 5.57 6.55 12.30
CA ALA A 33 4.22 7.02 12.13
C ALA A 33 3.28 6.34 13.14
N ASP A 34 2.22 7.05 13.50
CA ASP A 34 1.08 6.49 14.20
C ASP A 34 0.09 5.97 13.14
N ILE A 35 -0.34 4.71 13.29
CA ILE A 35 -1.27 4.04 12.37
C ILE A 35 -2.46 3.59 13.19
N ASP A 36 -3.66 4.01 12.77
CA ASP A 36 -4.90 3.68 13.46
C ASP A 36 -5.97 3.23 12.47
N PHE A 37 -6.88 2.35 12.93
CA PHE A 37 -7.98 1.84 12.13
C PHE A 37 -9.25 1.72 12.97
N ASN A 38 -10.32 2.38 12.52
CA ASN A 38 -11.60 2.44 13.24
C ASN A 38 -12.70 1.56 12.61
N GLY A 39 -12.32 0.51 11.88
CA GLY A 39 -13.26 -0.41 11.21
C GLY A 39 -13.66 -0.02 9.79
N SER A 40 -13.41 1.22 9.36
CA SER A 40 -13.69 1.67 7.98
C SER A 40 -12.62 2.58 7.40
N LEU A 41 -12.00 3.39 8.26
CA LEU A 41 -10.97 4.35 7.88
C LEU A 41 -9.66 4.00 8.56
N LEU A 42 -8.63 3.81 7.75
CA LEU A 42 -7.24 3.67 8.20
C LEU A 42 -6.54 5.02 8.05
N THR A 43 -5.86 5.44 9.11
CA THR A 43 -5.11 6.71 9.13
C THR A 43 -3.64 6.46 9.39
N CYS A 44 -2.78 7.27 8.77
CA CYS A 44 -1.34 7.25 9.01
C CYS A 44 -0.83 8.66 9.24
N GLN A 45 -0.35 8.93 10.46
CA GLN A 45 0.26 10.19 10.83
C GLN A 45 1.78 10.01 10.92
N LYS A 46 2.49 10.39 9.86
CA LYS A 46 3.95 10.35 9.79
C LYS A 46 4.56 11.64 10.36
N LYS A 47 5.76 11.52 10.94
CA LYS A 47 6.54 12.69 11.39
C LYS A 47 7.41 13.31 10.30
N ALA A 48 7.79 12.53 9.30
CA ALA A 48 8.63 13.00 8.19
C ALA A 48 7.80 13.79 7.16
N GLU A 49 8.44 14.73 6.47
CA GLU A 49 7.83 15.47 5.35
C GLU A 49 7.79 14.63 4.05
N GLY A 50 7.05 15.10 3.05
CA GLY A 50 7.03 14.50 1.71
C GLY A 50 6.12 13.27 1.54
N PRO A 51 6.02 12.71 0.32
CA PRO A 51 5.16 11.58 0.02
C PRO A 51 5.59 10.30 0.76
N ALA A 52 4.63 9.48 1.16
CA ALA A 52 4.89 8.20 1.83
C ALA A 52 3.89 7.13 1.37
N GLY A 53 4.23 5.86 1.55
CA GLY A 53 3.31 4.75 1.32
C GLY A 53 3.05 4.00 2.61
N LEU A 54 1.99 3.19 2.61
CA LEU A 54 1.65 2.29 3.69
C LEU A 54 2.02 0.86 3.27
N ALA A 55 2.77 0.15 4.11
CA ALA A 55 2.84 -1.30 4.06
C ALA A 55 1.92 -1.92 5.11
N ILE A 56 1.15 -2.92 4.70
CA ILE A 56 0.16 -3.60 5.53
C ILE A 56 0.03 -5.05 5.12
N LEU A 57 -0.20 -5.92 6.10
CA LEU A 57 -0.54 -7.31 5.88
C LEU A 57 -1.98 -7.40 5.37
N TRP A 58 -2.15 -7.66 4.07
CA TRP A 58 -3.44 -7.63 3.41
C TRP A 58 -3.92 -9.05 3.05
N PRO A 59 -5.14 -9.45 3.43
CA PRO A 59 -5.73 -10.72 3.02
C PRO A 59 -6.09 -10.68 1.53
N VAL A 60 -5.47 -11.56 0.74
CA VAL A 60 -5.73 -11.77 -0.68
C VAL A 60 -6.40 -13.12 -0.87
N ALA A 61 -7.60 -13.11 -1.47
CA ALA A 61 -8.36 -14.32 -1.74
C ALA A 61 -7.52 -15.33 -2.54
N GLY A 62 -7.44 -16.56 -2.03
CA GLY A 62 -6.63 -17.64 -2.63
C GLY A 62 -5.12 -17.59 -2.35
N CYS A 63 -4.59 -16.50 -1.80
CA CYS A 63 -3.15 -16.34 -1.53
C CYS A 63 -2.81 -16.17 -0.04
N GLY A 64 -3.81 -16.05 0.83
CA GLY A 64 -3.61 -15.78 2.26
C GLY A 64 -3.22 -14.33 2.52
N ASN A 65 -2.42 -14.10 3.56
CA ASN A 65 -2.02 -12.77 3.99
C ASN A 65 -0.69 -12.36 3.35
N LEU A 66 -0.68 -11.29 2.56
CA LEU A 66 0.52 -10.79 1.88
C LEU A 66 0.89 -9.41 2.40
N MET A 67 2.17 -9.18 2.64
CA MET A 67 2.68 -7.82 2.88
C MET A 67 2.62 -7.04 1.57
N LEU A 68 1.65 -6.13 1.47
CA LEU A 68 1.46 -5.26 0.32
C LEU A 68 1.76 -3.82 0.71
N GLU A 69 2.14 -3.03 -0.29
CA GLU A 69 2.44 -1.62 -0.10
C GLU A 69 1.68 -0.77 -1.11
N THR A 70 1.27 0.42 -0.69
CA THR A 70 0.81 1.46 -1.63
C THR A 70 2.00 2.09 -2.34
N SER A 71 1.74 2.79 -3.44
CA SER A 71 2.71 3.75 -3.98
C SER A 71 2.98 4.88 -2.97
N ARG A 72 3.91 5.78 -3.31
CA ARG A 72 4.14 6.99 -2.53
C ARG A 72 3.04 8.01 -2.82
N LEU A 73 2.26 8.32 -1.79
CA LEU A 73 1.10 9.19 -1.87
C LEU A 73 1.38 10.50 -1.15
N VAL A 74 0.85 11.58 -1.72
CA VAL A 74 0.87 12.91 -1.12
C VAL A 74 -0.29 13.02 -0.12
N GLU A 75 -0.08 13.74 0.96
CA GLU A 75 -1.17 14.02 1.89
C GLU A 75 -2.19 14.97 1.25
N ARG A 76 -3.49 14.64 1.37
CA ARG A 76 -4.57 15.44 0.77
C ARG A 76 -5.89 15.28 1.53
N ASP A 77 -6.84 16.15 1.20
CA ASP A 77 -8.17 16.16 1.84
C ASP A 77 -9.05 14.98 1.43
N LYS A 78 -8.84 14.42 0.24
CA LYS A 78 -9.60 13.28 -0.26
C LYS A 78 -9.00 11.96 0.22
N VAL A 79 -9.85 11.12 0.77
CA VAL A 79 -9.51 9.76 1.21
C VAL A 79 -9.11 8.88 0.00
N TYR A 80 -8.10 8.04 0.18
CA TYR A 80 -7.67 7.04 -0.81
C TYR A 80 -8.48 5.75 -0.68
N ASN A 81 -8.61 4.99 -1.76
CA ASN A 81 -9.16 3.63 -1.70
C ASN A 81 -7.99 2.66 -1.45
N LEU A 82 -7.96 2.00 -0.29
CA LEU A 82 -6.83 1.16 0.11
C LEU A 82 -6.58 0.00 -0.88
N PRO A 83 -7.58 -0.86 -1.20
CA PRO A 83 -7.39 -1.93 -2.18
C PRO A 83 -6.79 -1.43 -3.51
N LEU A 84 -7.31 -0.32 -4.03
CA LEU A 84 -6.84 0.27 -5.29
C LEU A 84 -5.38 0.74 -5.19
N GLU A 85 -5.01 1.41 -4.09
CA GLU A 85 -3.63 1.87 -3.91
C GLU A 85 -2.65 0.73 -3.67
N LEU A 86 -3.07 -0.37 -3.01
CA LEU A 86 -2.27 -1.59 -2.88
C LEU A 86 -2.04 -2.25 -4.25
N ALA A 87 -3.06 -2.30 -5.10
CA ALA A 87 -2.92 -2.80 -6.47
C ALA A 87 -1.96 -1.93 -7.29
N ARG A 88 -2.09 -0.60 -7.22
CA ARG A 88 -1.16 0.34 -7.87
C ARG A 88 0.28 0.17 -7.37
N GLY A 89 0.48 0.05 -6.07
CA GLY A 89 1.80 -0.20 -5.49
C GLY A 89 2.39 -1.52 -5.94
N ARG A 90 1.58 -2.58 -6.04
CA ARG A 90 2.04 -3.88 -6.55
C ARG A 90 2.47 -3.83 -8.02
N LEU A 91 1.69 -3.16 -8.88
CA LEU A 91 2.04 -2.95 -10.29
C LEU A 91 3.32 -2.12 -10.43
N MET A 92 3.46 -1.06 -9.64
CA MET A 92 4.67 -0.24 -9.61
C MET A 92 5.90 -1.09 -9.23
N ARG A 93 5.82 -1.89 -8.16
CA ARG A 93 6.92 -2.78 -7.75
C ARG A 93 7.26 -3.81 -8.82
N MET A 94 6.27 -4.38 -9.50
CA MET A 94 6.51 -5.30 -10.62
C MET A 94 7.24 -4.59 -11.77
N SER A 95 6.84 -3.36 -12.11
CA SER A 95 7.52 -2.55 -13.14
C SER A 95 8.97 -2.28 -12.77
N GLN A 96 9.22 -1.86 -11.53
CA GLN A 96 10.58 -1.63 -11.02
C GLN A 96 11.43 -2.90 -11.07
N LYS A 97 10.88 -4.05 -10.65
CA LYS A 97 11.64 -5.32 -10.70
C LYS A 97 11.97 -5.76 -12.11
N ARG A 98 11.08 -5.50 -13.08
CA ARG A 98 11.38 -5.75 -14.50
C ARG A 98 12.54 -4.89 -14.98
N GLU A 99 12.58 -3.64 -14.57
CA GLU A 99 13.67 -2.72 -14.88
C GLU A 99 14.98 -3.15 -14.21
N ASP A 100 14.98 -3.38 -12.89
CA ASP A 100 16.12 -3.85 -12.10
C ASP A 100 16.77 -5.11 -12.68
N TRP A 101 15.95 -6.02 -13.22
CA TRP A 101 16.37 -7.31 -13.75
C TRP A 101 16.64 -7.31 -15.26
N GLY A 102 16.45 -6.17 -15.94
CA GLY A 102 16.65 -6.07 -17.39
C GLY A 102 15.70 -6.93 -18.22
N LEU A 103 14.48 -7.20 -17.74
CA LEU A 103 13.51 -8.10 -18.37
C LEU A 103 12.70 -7.45 -19.52
N PHE A 104 13.21 -6.37 -20.13
CA PHE A 104 12.53 -5.75 -21.28
C PHE A 104 12.66 -6.58 -22.55
N ASP A 105 13.76 -7.31 -22.68
CA ASP A 105 14.08 -8.14 -23.86
C ASP A 105 14.01 -9.64 -23.53
N PHE A 106 13.27 -10.02 -22.48
CA PHE A 106 13.14 -11.43 -22.09
C PHE A 106 12.20 -12.15 -23.07
N ASP A 107 12.77 -13.01 -23.92
CA ASP A 107 12.06 -13.77 -24.96
C ASP A 107 10.88 -14.63 -24.44
N GLY A 108 10.85 -14.95 -23.14
CA GLY A 108 9.75 -15.69 -22.51
C GLY A 108 8.50 -14.86 -22.21
N PHE A 109 8.49 -13.56 -22.55
CA PHE A 109 7.34 -12.67 -22.38
C PHE A 109 6.61 -12.48 -23.72
N GLN A 110 5.54 -13.25 -23.96
CA GLN A 110 4.57 -12.92 -25.02
C GLN A 110 3.51 -11.97 -24.44
N PRO A 111 3.19 -10.84 -25.13
CA PRO A 111 2.26 -9.82 -24.65
C PRO A 111 0.81 -10.32 -24.50
#